data_AF-A0A7Y5CAF1-F1
#
_entry.id   AF-A0A7Y5CAF1-F1
#
_cell.length_a   1.000
_cell.length_b   1.000
_cell.length_c   1.000
_cell.angle_alpha   90.00
_cell.angle_beta   90.00
_cell.angle_gamma   90.00
#
_symmetry.space_group_name_H-M   'P 1'
#
loop_
_entity.id
_entity.type
_entity.pdbx_description
1 polymer ?
#
loop_
_entity_poly.entity_id
_entity_poly.type
_entity_poly.pdbx_seq_one_letter_code
_entity_poly.pdbx_strand_id
1 'polypeptide(L)'
;MDLTRVLESPHALHAASVHLPMSLAFLGLPLILVTILTSKRWHRGRTFVGAYFLVAGLIALAATLTGMRAASELVALASSEIETALTQHRLLGYSITVLAFATSVLLAASHFRGDVGRRVLTASAMLTALALAVAVLFAGSSGGRLVYGFGIGTPVARADGTSGATIVVGAYPSVASVSVVPTVAIADKSVDAMYTPKTLAIDPVQAAAVTFQRDIVPLLERRCFKCHSGNEPEAGLDLTTRAGILEGGDYAGAAVIPGAPDQSPMVLHLRGIYEPKMPKDAEELTESELHTIRMWIFAGAKGE
;
A
#
# COMPACT_ATOMS: atom_id res chain seq x y z
N MET A 1 12.49 -9.53 -15.82
CA MET A 1 12.58 -8.61 -14.66
C MET A 1 14.04 -8.27 -14.46
N ASP A 2 14.40 -7.01 -14.59
CA ASP A 2 15.76 -6.54 -14.36
C ASP A 2 15.98 -6.40 -12.84
N LEU A 3 16.78 -7.31 -12.26
CA LEU A 3 17.04 -7.37 -10.82
C LEU A 3 17.76 -6.13 -10.29
N THR A 4 18.50 -5.43 -11.16
CA THR A 4 19.23 -4.20 -10.78
C THR A 4 18.26 -3.08 -10.40
N ARG A 5 17.17 -2.91 -11.15
CA ARG A 5 16.14 -1.90 -10.88
C ARG A 5 15.38 -2.12 -9.57
N VAL A 6 15.19 -3.38 -9.17
CA VAL A 6 14.56 -3.71 -7.87
C VAL A 6 15.47 -3.29 -6.72
N LEU A 7 16.78 -3.49 -6.85
CA LEU A 7 17.78 -3.13 -5.84
C LEU A 7 18.04 -1.61 -5.77
N GLU A 8 17.76 -0.87 -6.83
CA GLU A 8 17.95 0.59 -6.85
C GLU A 8 16.76 1.36 -6.27
N SER A 9 15.54 0.79 -6.30
CA SER A 9 14.35 1.46 -5.76
C SER A 9 14.15 1.16 -4.26
N PRO A 10 14.11 2.18 -3.37
CA PRO A 10 13.90 1.98 -1.93
C PRO A 10 12.57 1.26 -1.61
N HIS A 11 11.54 1.50 -2.42
CA HIS A 11 10.21 0.93 -2.23
C HIS A 11 10.13 -0.55 -2.61
N ALA A 12 10.68 -0.96 -3.75
CA ALA A 12 10.68 -2.38 -4.13
C ALA A 12 11.63 -3.19 -3.25
N LEU A 13 12.77 -2.60 -2.84
CA LEU A 13 13.63 -3.18 -1.82
C LEU A 13 12.87 -3.40 -0.50
N HIS A 14 12.12 -2.40 -0.04
CA HIS A 14 11.33 -2.52 1.19
C HIS A 14 10.30 -3.65 1.06
N ALA A 15 9.49 -3.66 -0.01
CA ALA A 15 8.48 -4.70 -0.28
C ALA A 15 9.09 -6.11 -0.36
N ALA A 16 10.22 -6.28 -1.06
CA ALA A 16 10.93 -7.56 -1.12
C ALA A 16 11.50 -7.97 0.25
N SER A 17 12.00 -7.01 1.02
CA SER A 17 12.62 -7.24 2.33
C SER A 17 11.63 -7.58 3.45
N VAL A 18 10.33 -7.27 3.29
CA VAL A 18 9.31 -7.52 4.34
C VAL A 18 8.67 -8.91 4.27
N HIS A 19 8.62 -9.56 3.11
CA HIS A 19 8.03 -10.90 2.99
C HIS A 19 8.89 -12.00 3.66
N LEU A 20 10.21 -11.89 3.57
CA LEU A 20 11.14 -12.84 4.20
C LEU A 20 11.02 -12.89 5.75
N PRO A 21 11.04 -11.78 6.49
CA PRO A 21 10.87 -11.80 7.94
C PRO A 21 9.47 -12.25 8.37
N MET A 22 8.42 -12.05 7.57
CA MET A 22 7.10 -12.63 7.84
C MET A 22 7.16 -14.16 7.86
N SER A 23 7.70 -14.77 6.79
CA SER A 23 7.84 -16.23 6.72
C SER A 23 8.72 -16.78 7.85
N LEU A 24 9.80 -16.07 8.19
CA LEU A 24 10.68 -16.47 9.29
C LEU A 24 9.98 -16.37 10.66
N ALA A 25 9.15 -15.36 10.91
CA ALA A 25 8.44 -15.25 12.18
C ALA A 25 7.47 -16.42 12.41
N PHE A 26 6.73 -16.84 11.38
CA PHE A 26 5.79 -17.98 11.49
C PHE A 26 6.50 -19.32 11.71
N LEU A 27 7.66 -19.54 11.10
CA LEU A 27 8.47 -20.73 11.32
C LEU A 27 9.20 -20.70 12.68
N GLY A 28 9.42 -19.52 13.26
CA GLY A 28 10.07 -19.36 14.57
C GLY A 28 9.26 -19.93 15.74
N LEU A 29 7.93 -19.77 15.72
CA LEU A 29 7.02 -20.23 16.78
C LEU A 29 7.04 -21.75 17.01
N PRO A 30 6.89 -22.61 15.98
CA PRO A 30 7.00 -24.06 16.17
C PRO A 30 8.42 -24.47 16.56
N LEU A 31 9.46 -23.79 16.05
CA LEU A 31 10.85 -24.08 16.42
C LEU A 31 11.10 -23.86 17.92
N ILE A 32 10.66 -22.73 18.48
CA ILE A 32 10.82 -22.46 19.91
C ILE A 32 9.96 -23.42 20.76
N LEU A 33 8.75 -23.78 20.31
CA LEU A 33 7.91 -24.76 20.99
C LEU A 33 8.61 -26.13 21.08
N VAL A 34 9.19 -26.60 19.97
CA VAL A 34 9.95 -27.85 19.94
C VAL A 34 11.13 -27.82 20.92
N THR A 35 11.84 -26.69 21.04
CA THR A 35 12.95 -26.58 22.01
C THR A 35 12.51 -26.67 23.47
N ILE A 36 11.30 -26.21 23.80
CA ILE A 36 10.73 -26.29 25.15
C ILE A 36 10.30 -27.73 25.45
N LEU A 37 9.63 -28.38 24.49
CA LEU A 37 9.15 -29.76 24.62
C LEU A 37 10.29 -30.77 24.70
N THR A 38 11.42 -30.51 24.04
CA THR A 38 12.60 -31.42 23.99
C THR A 38 13.70 -31.05 25.00
N SER A 39 13.40 -30.15 25.94
CA SER A 39 14.33 -29.37 26.79
C SER A 39 15.39 -30.13 27.60
N LYS A 40 15.33 -31.46 27.71
CA LYS A 40 16.36 -32.26 28.43
C LYS A 40 17.56 -32.68 27.59
N ARG A 41 17.50 -32.70 26.26
CA ARG A 41 18.56 -33.29 25.41
C ARG A 41 19.15 -32.39 24.32
N TRP A 42 18.61 -31.18 24.11
CA TRP A 42 18.93 -30.41 22.91
C TRP A 42 19.47 -28.98 23.16
N HIS A 43 20.65 -28.90 23.77
CA HIS A 43 21.39 -27.64 23.89
C HIS A 43 21.69 -26.99 22.51
N ARG A 44 21.95 -27.82 21.50
CA ARG A 44 22.12 -27.39 20.10
C ARG A 44 20.84 -26.79 19.50
N GLY A 45 19.66 -27.27 19.91
CA GLY A 45 18.39 -26.72 19.44
C GLY A 45 18.18 -25.27 19.91
N ARG A 46 18.48 -24.97 21.18
CA ARG A 46 18.31 -23.60 21.72
C ARG A 46 19.27 -22.59 21.12
N THR A 47 20.53 -23.00 20.86
CA THR A 47 21.49 -22.14 20.15
C THR A 47 21.06 -21.89 18.71
N PHE A 48 20.59 -22.92 18.00
CA PHE A 48 20.03 -22.78 16.65
C PHE A 48 18.85 -21.80 16.62
N VAL A 49 17.86 -21.98 17.51
CA VAL A 49 16.69 -21.10 17.57
C VAL A 49 17.07 -19.67 18.01
N GLY A 50 18.04 -19.51 18.92
CA GLY A 50 18.57 -18.20 19.28
C GLY A 50 19.23 -17.48 18.09
N ALA A 51 20.04 -18.18 17.32
CA ALA A 51 20.67 -17.65 16.10
C ALA A 51 19.63 -17.34 15.01
N TYR A 52 18.59 -18.17 14.90
CA TYR A 52 17.47 -17.93 14.00
C TYR A 52 16.77 -16.59 14.28
N PHE A 53 16.41 -16.33 15.54
CA PHE A 53 15.79 -15.06 15.92
C PHE A 53 16.76 -13.87 15.81
N LEU A 54 18.07 -14.09 15.96
CA LEU A 54 19.08 -13.05 15.70
C LEU A 54 19.07 -12.63 14.23
N VAL A 55 19.11 -13.60 13.31
CA VAL A 55 19.05 -13.34 11.87
C VAL A 55 17.72 -12.69 11.49
N ALA A 56 16.60 -13.18 12.02
CA ALA A 56 15.29 -12.57 11.81
C ALA A 56 15.25 -11.12 12.30
N GLY A 57 15.87 -10.81 13.45
CA GLY A 57 15.99 -9.46 13.98
C GLY A 57 16.84 -8.54 13.10
N LEU A 58 17.95 -9.03 12.55
CA LEU A 58 18.79 -8.27 11.61
C LEU A 58 18.04 -7.97 10.29
N ILE A 59 17.29 -8.94 9.76
CA ILE A 59 16.46 -8.75 8.57
C ILE A 59 15.33 -7.73 8.86
N ALA A 60 14.66 -7.85 10.00
CA ALA A 60 13.62 -6.89 10.42
C ALA A 60 14.18 -5.47 10.61
N LEU A 61 15.39 -5.34 11.15
CA LEU A 61 16.09 -4.07 11.26
C LEU A 61 16.37 -3.48 9.87
N ALA A 62 16.90 -4.28 8.93
CA ALA A 62 17.12 -3.84 7.56
C ALA A 62 15.81 -3.39 6.87
N ALA A 63 14.73 -4.14 7.05
CA ALA A 63 13.40 -3.78 6.54
C ALA A 63 12.89 -2.45 7.15
N THR A 64 13.13 -2.23 8.45
CA THR A 64 12.76 -0.98 9.13
C THR A 64 13.59 0.21 8.62
N LEU A 65 14.89 0.02 8.42
CA LEU A 65 15.80 1.04 7.89
C LEU A 65 15.45 1.43 6.45
N THR A 66 15.17 0.45 5.59
CA THR A 66 14.73 0.69 4.20
C THR A 66 13.38 1.39 4.16
N GLY A 67 12.43 0.98 5.03
CA GLY A 67 11.13 1.63 5.16
C GLY A 67 11.21 3.09 5.63
N MET A 68 12.15 3.43 6.51
CA MET A 68 12.37 4.82 6.92
C MET A 68 12.89 5.70 5.78
N ARG A 69 13.78 5.17 4.93
CA ARG A 69 14.28 5.88 3.75
C ARG A 69 13.15 6.12 2.73
N ALA A 70 12.36 5.08 2.47
CA ALA A 70 11.17 5.19 1.65
C ALA A 70 10.15 6.20 2.22
N ALA A 71 9.97 6.23 3.54
CA ALA A 71 9.08 7.17 4.20
C ALA A 71 9.51 8.64 4.04
N SER A 72 10.81 8.94 4.09
CA SER A 72 11.29 10.31 3.88
C SER A 72 11.01 10.87 2.48
N GLU A 73 10.79 10.01 1.48
CA GLU A 73 10.43 10.42 0.12
C GLU A 73 8.93 10.70 -0.05
N LEU A 74 8.08 10.28 0.91
CA LEU A 74 6.62 10.37 0.84
C LEU A 74 6.05 11.66 1.51
N VAL A 75 6.88 12.50 2.12
CA VAL A 75 6.45 13.53 3.11
C VAL A 75 5.86 14.83 2.50
N ALA A 76 5.69 14.94 1.19
CA ALA A 76 5.22 16.21 0.61
C ALA A 76 3.69 16.42 0.62
N LEU A 77 2.85 15.38 0.69
CA LEU A 77 1.40 15.50 0.40
C LEU A 77 0.47 14.56 1.22
N ALA A 78 0.93 13.96 2.33
CA ALA A 78 0.15 12.96 3.06
C ALA A 78 -1.03 13.56 3.86
N SER A 79 -2.22 12.98 3.75
CA SER A 79 -3.35 13.28 4.64
C SER A 79 -3.06 12.81 6.08
N SER A 80 -3.74 13.37 7.08
CA SER A 80 -3.58 12.97 8.49
C SER A 80 -3.83 11.47 8.71
N GLU A 81 -4.69 10.86 7.90
CA GLU A 81 -4.94 9.42 7.93
C GLU A 81 -3.75 8.60 7.41
N ILE A 82 -3.12 9.04 6.31
CA ILE A 82 -1.90 8.41 5.77
C ILE A 82 -0.76 8.53 6.78
N GLU A 83 -0.57 9.71 7.38
CA GLU A 83 0.46 9.92 8.39
C GLU A 83 0.25 9.02 9.61
N THR A 84 -1.00 8.85 10.04
CA THR A 84 -1.36 7.95 11.14
C THR A 84 -1.06 6.50 10.78
N ALA A 85 -1.51 6.04 9.61
CA ALA A 85 -1.28 4.66 9.15
C ALA A 85 0.22 4.36 8.97
N LEU A 86 0.98 5.31 8.40
CA LEU A 86 2.43 5.20 8.22
C LEU A 86 3.14 5.16 9.57
N THR A 87 2.74 6.00 10.53
CA THR A 87 3.32 6.03 11.88
C THR A 87 3.04 4.72 12.62
N GLN A 88 1.82 4.21 12.54
CA GLN A 88 1.44 2.90 13.09
C GLN A 88 2.28 1.78 12.47
N HIS A 89 2.45 1.79 11.15
CA HIS A 89 3.27 0.80 10.45
C HIS A 89 4.75 0.85 10.88
N ARG A 90 5.31 2.05 11.02
CA ARG A 90 6.68 2.25 11.51
C ARG A 90 6.86 1.72 12.93
N LEU A 91 5.90 2.01 13.82
CA LEU A 91 5.94 1.53 15.20
C LEU A 91 5.91 -0.01 15.27
N LEU A 92 5.13 -0.65 14.40
CA LEU A 92 5.10 -2.11 14.26
C LEU A 92 6.46 -2.65 13.80
N GLY A 93 7.11 -2.01 12.82
CA GLY A 93 8.47 -2.37 12.37
C GLY A 93 9.51 -2.34 13.49
N TYR A 94 9.52 -1.28 14.31
CA TYR A 94 10.41 -1.20 15.48
C TYR A 94 10.10 -2.29 16.51
N SER A 95 8.82 -2.53 16.78
CA SER A 95 8.38 -3.53 17.76
C SER A 95 8.80 -4.94 17.35
N ILE A 96 8.64 -5.30 16.06
CA ILE A 96 9.11 -6.59 15.51
C ILE A 96 10.62 -6.75 15.68
N THR A 97 11.40 -5.70 15.38
CA THR A 97 12.86 -5.72 15.54
C THR A 97 13.26 -5.95 16.99
N VAL A 98 12.68 -5.19 17.92
CA VAL A 98 12.97 -5.31 19.36
C VAL A 98 12.58 -6.68 19.89
N LEU A 99 11.40 -7.20 19.54
CA LEU A 99 10.91 -8.50 20.01
C LEU A 99 11.79 -9.64 19.50
N ALA A 100 12.22 -9.61 18.23
CA ALA A 100 13.12 -10.62 17.67
C ALA A 100 14.49 -10.67 18.40
N PHE A 101 15.11 -9.51 18.62
CA PHE A 101 16.36 -9.44 19.41
C PHE A 101 16.14 -9.87 20.86
N ALA A 102 15.04 -9.46 21.48
CA ALA A 102 14.71 -9.86 22.85
C ALA A 102 14.58 -11.39 22.97
N THR A 103 13.87 -12.05 22.04
CA THR A 103 13.77 -13.52 22.01
C THR A 103 15.14 -14.18 21.86
N SER A 104 16.00 -13.66 20.97
CA SER A 104 17.38 -14.16 20.80
C SER A 104 18.21 -14.01 22.08
N VAL A 105 18.19 -12.84 22.72
CA VAL A 105 18.93 -12.56 23.96
C VAL A 105 18.43 -13.44 25.11
N LEU A 106 17.12 -13.64 25.25
CA LEU A 106 16.55 -14.52 26.28
C LEU A 106 17.00 -15.97 26.10
N LEU A 107 17.02 -16.48 24.86
CA LEU A 107 17.52 -17.82 24.56
C LEU A 107 19.03 -17.95 24.82
N ALA A 108 19.83 -16.95 24.46
CA ALA A 108 21.25 -16.90 24.76
C ALA A 108 21.51 -16.89 26.27
N ALA A 109 20.83 -16.01 27.02
CA ALA A 109 20.94 -15.91 28.47
C ALA A 109 20.53 -17.21 29.19
N SER A 110 19.59 -17.98 28.62
CA SER A 110 19.16 -19.28 29.16
C SER A 110 20.26 -20.35 29.20
N HIS A 111 21.40 -20.12 28.53
CA HIS A 111 22.55 -21.03 28.58
C HIS A 111 23.37 -20.91 29.85
N PHE A 112 23.40 -19.72 30.47
CA PHE A 112 24.24 -19.42 31.62
C PHE A 112 23.50 -19.52 32.96
N ARG A 113 22.24 -19.97 32.95
CA ARG A 113 21.39 -20.07 34.16
C ARG A 113 21.18 -21.52 34.57
N GLY A 114 21.03 -21.75 35.87
CA GLY A 114 20.58 -23.03 36.44
C GLY A 114 19.17 -23.42 36.00
N ASP A 115 18.73 -24.63 36.33
CA ASP A 115 17.52 -25.24 35.76
C ASP A 115 16.24 -24.38 35.86
N VAL A 116 16.00 -23.74 37.01
CA VAL A 116 14.84 -22.86 37.22
C VAL A 116 14.96 -21.61 36.34
N GLY A 117 16.11 -20.93 36.38
CA GLY A 117 16.35 -19.73 35.57
C GLY A 117 16.31 -20.01 34.07
N ARG A 118 16.78 -21.18 33.64
CA ARG A 118 16.67 -21.65 32.26
C ARG A 118 15.21 -21.77 31.83
N ARG A 119 14.37 -22.47 32.62
CA ARG A 119 12.94 -22.64 32.31
C ARG A 119 12.21 -21.30 32.20
N VAL A 120 12.47 -20.39 33.14
CA VAL A 120 11.89 -19.05 33.15
C VAL A 120 12.28 -18.28 31.89
N LEU A 121 13.58 -18.20 31.57
CA LEU A 121 14.04 -17.47 30.37
C LEU A 121 13.52 -18.07 29.07
N THR A 122 13.45 -19.41 28.95
CA THR A 122 12.87 -20.05 27.76
C THR A 122 11.36 -19.80 27.64
N ALA A 123 10.63 -19.74 28.77
CA ALA A 123 9.21 -19.40 28.76
C ALA A 123 9.00 -17.93 28.39
N SER A 124 9.81 -17.00 28.91
CA SER A 124 9.80 -15.60 28.47
C SER A 124 10.14 -15.45 27.00
N ALA A 125 11.09 -16.24 26.48
CA ALA A 125 11.41 -16.28 25.06
C ALA A 125 10.21 -16.74 24.21
N MET A 126 9.44 -17.72 24.69
CA MET A 126 8.19 -18.14 24.03
C MET A 126 7.16 -17.01 23.98
N LEU A 127 6.94 -16.31 25.09
CA LEU A 127 5.98 -15.20 25.16
C LEU A 127 6.39 -14.05 24.23
N THR A 128 7.68 -13.71 24.18
CA THR A 128 8.19 -12.69 23.24
C THR A 128 8.07 -13.13 21.78
N ALA A 129 8.32 -14.42 21.48
CA ALA A 129 8.11 -14.96 20.13
C ALA A 129 6.63 -14.97 19.72
N LEU A 130 5.70 -15.21 20.65
CA LEU A 130 4.27 -15.11 20.40
C LEU A 130 3.85 -13.67 20.13
N ALA A 131 4.32 -12.72 20.94
CA ALA A 131 4.08 -11.30 20.72
C ALA A 131 4.65 -10.84 19.36
N LEU A 132 5.82 -11.34 18.98
CA LEU A 132 6.42 -11.10 17.66
C LEU A 132 5.51 -11.59 16.53
N ALA A 133 4.99 -12.82 16.61
CA ALA A 133 4.09 -13.35 15.59
C ALA A 133 2.80 -12.52 15.45
N VAL A 134 2.24 -12.06 16.57
CA VAL A 134 1.08 -11.15 16.57
C VAL A 134 1.45 -9.81 15.93
N ALA A 135 2.57 -9.20 16.32
CA ALA A 135 3.03 -7.93 15.73
C ALA A 135 3.24 -8.03 14.22
N VAL A 136 3.76 -9.17 13.74
CA VAL A 136 3.93 -9.44 12.30
C VAL A 136 2.60 -9.52 11.57
N LEU A 137 1.57 -10.15 12.14
CA LEU A 137 0.22 -10.17 11.56
C LEU A 137 -0.36 -8.75 11.43
N PHE A 138 -0.24 -7.93 12.48
CA PHE A 138 -0.68 -6.53 12.43
C PHE A 138 0.13 -5.72 11.42
N ALA A 139 1.45 -5.93 11.33
CA ALA A 139 2.30 -5.27 10.34
C ALA A 139 1.91 -5.65 8.91
N GLY A 140 1.55 -6.91 8.65
CA GLY A 140 1.04 -7.36 7.35
C GLY A 140 -0.29 -6.70 6.98
N SER A 141 -1.25 -6.66 7.91
CA SER A 141 -2.52 -5.95 7.69
C SER A 141 -2.32 -4.45 7.45
N SER A 142 -1.48 -3.81 8.27
CA SER A 142 -1.12 -2.40 8.14
C SER A 142 -0.39 -2.10 6.82
N GLY A 143 0.56 -2.94 6.42
CA GLY A 143 1.26 -2.83 5.14
C GLY A 143 0.32 -3.01 3.96
N GLY A 144 -0.61 -3.97 4.03
CA GLY A 144 -1.67 -4.15 3.04
C GLY A 144 -2.56 -2.91 2.91
N ARG A 145 -2.91 -2.24 4.00
CA ARG A 145 -3.63 -0.95 3.95
C ARG A 145 -2.80 0.15 3.27
N LEU A 146 -1.50 0.22 3.54
CA LEU A 146 -0.60 1.17 2.86
C LEU A 146 -0.54 0.92 1.35
N VAL A 147 -0.40 -0.34 0.92
CA VAL A 147 -0.28 -0.70 -0.50
C VAL A 147 -1.62 -0.66 -1.22
N TYR A 148 -2.66 -1.33 -0.72
CA TYR A 148 -3.93 -1.47 -1.43
C TYR A 148 -4.94 -0.36 -1.11
N GLY A 149 -4.84 0.24 0.08
CA GLY A 149 -5.73 1.34 0.49
C GLY A 149 -5.18 2.72 0.11
N PHE A 150 -3.85 2.89 0.17
CA PHE A 150 -3.18 4.16 -0.10
C PHE A 150 -2.16 4.08 -1.24
N GLY A 151 -2.04 2.96 -1.99
CA GLY A 151 -1.08 2.82 -3.11
C GLY A 151 0.40 3.06 -2.78
N ILE A 152 0.79 3.11 -1.50
CA ILE A 152 2.16 3.35 -1.04
C ILE A 152 2.97 2.07 -1.22
N GLY A 153 4.09 2.17 -1.95
CA GLY A 153 5.02 1.04 -2.16
C GLY A 153 4.82 0.29 -3.48
N THR A 154 3.92 0.76 -4.35
CA THR A 154 3.83 0.27 -5.73
C THR A 154 4.92 0.94 -6.60
N PRO A 155 5.73 0.19 -7.36
CA PRO A 155 6.69 0.78 -8.29
C PRO A 155 5.95 1.32 -9.51
N VAL A 156 5.63 2.61 -9.52
CA VAL A 156 5.23 3.31 -10.75
C VAL A 156 6.50 3.87 -11.40
N ALA A 157 6.79 3.48 -12.63
CA ALA A 157 7.87 4.06 -13.41
C ALA A 157 7.54 5.52 -13.73
N ARG A 158 8.47 6.45 -13.49
CA ARG A 158 8.35 7.81 -14.02
C ARG A 158 8.55 7.79 -15.54
N ALA A 159 7.99 8.78 -16.24
CA ALA A 159 8.10 8.96 -17.69
C ALA A 159 9.55 9.14 -18.23
N ASP A 160 10.55 9.26 -17.34
CA ASP A 160 11.98 9.30 -17.66
C ASP A 160 12.71 7.95 -17.43
N GLY A 161 11.97 6.89 -17.05
CA GLY A 161 12.53 5.57 -16.77
C GLY A 161 13.19 5.45 -15.39
N THR A 162 13.05 6.44 -14.51
CA THR A 162 13.53 6.36 -13.12
C THR A 162 12.45 5.84 -12.17
N SER A 163 12.81 4.86 -11.35
CA SER A 163 11.93 4.31 -10.32
C SER A 163 11.75 5.34 -9.21
N GLY A 164 10.54 5.89 -9.06
CA GLY A 164 10.23 6.75 -7.93
C GLY A 164 8.79 6.54 -7.51
N ALA A 165 8.56 6.29 -6.22
CA ALA A 165 7.20 6.19 -5.71
C ALA A 165 6.47 7.49 -6.02
N THR A 166 5.46 7.39 -6.86
CA THR A 166 4.44 8.42 -6.92
C THR A 166 3.41 8.05 -5.87
N ILE A 167 3.25 8.94 -4.89
CA ILE A 167 2.26 8.81 -3.82
C ILE A 167 0.89 8.65 -4.46
N VAL A 168 0.21 7.53 -4.21
CA VAL A 168 -1.24 7.46 -4.39
C VAL A 168 -1.85 8.07 -3.12
N VAL A 169 -2.61 9.14 -3.25
CA VAL A 169 -3.34 9.73 -2.12
C VAL A 169 -4.82 9.43 -2.33
N GLY A 170 -5.46 8.80 -1.35
CA GLY A 170 -6.93 8.84 -1.21
C GLY A 170 -7.60 7.52 -0.84
N ALA A 171 -7.60 7.17 0.46
CA ALA A 171 -8.58 6.24 1.00
C ALA A 171 -9.93 6.95 1.24
N TYR A 172 -10.99 6.16 1.14
CA TYR A 172 -12.40 6.47 1.39
C TYR A 172 -12.65 7.32 2.65
N PRO A 173 -13.60 8.29 2.62
CA PRO A 173 -14.30 8.67 3.83
C PRO A 173 -15.23 7.49 4.22
N SER A 174 -15.00 6.94 5.41
CA SER A 174 -15.98 6.10 6.08
C SER A 174 -17.31 6.85 6.19
N VAL A 175 -18.40 6.13 5.92
CA VAL A 175 -19.76 6.65 5.92
C VAL A 175 -20.12 7.11 7.33
N ALA A 176 -20.04 8.41 7.58
CA ALA A 176 -20.75 9.07 8.66
C ALA A 176 -21.30 10.39 8.13
N SER A 177 -22.61 10.39 7.90
CA SER A 177 -23.43 11.54 7.51
C SER A 177 -23.21 12.74 8.44
N VAL A 178 -22.65 13.83 7.92
CA VAL A 178 -22.89 15.17 8.46
C VAL A 178 -23.00 16.15 7.28
N SER A 179 -24.19 16.72 7.11
CA SER A 179 -24.40 17.91 6.28
C SER A 179 -23.68 19.09 6.92
N VAL A 180 -22.64 19.62 6.28
CA VAL A 180 -22.11 20.95 6.60
C VAL A 180 -21.94 21.73 5.28
N VAL A 181 -22.59 22.88 5.25
CA VAL A 181 -22.53 23.92 4.22
C VAL A 181 -21.08 24.40 4.05
N PRO A 182 -20.55 24.67 2.84
CA PRO A 182 -19.17 25.07 2.69
C PRO A 182 -19.00 26.56 2.99
N THR A 183 -18.30 26.89 4.07
CA THR A 183 -17.67 28.20 4.23
C THR A 183 -16.26 28.11 3.66
N VAL A 184 -16.03 28.81 2.56
CA VAL A 184 -14.73 28.95 1.90
C VAL A 184 -13.77 29.67 2.85
N ALA A 185 -12.70 28.97 3.25
CA ALA A 185 -11.50 29.57 3.79
C ALA A 185 -10.32 29.15 2.91
N ILE A 186 -9.87 30.07 2.08
CA ILE A 186 -8.65 29.94 1.28
C ILE A 186 -7.47 30.06 2.25
N ALA A 187 -6.80 28.95 2.53
CA ALA A 187 -5.51 28.95 3.20
C ALA A 187 -4.41 28.99 2.13
N ASP A 188 -3.87 30.19 1.97
CA ASP A 188 -2.71 30.52 1.15
C ASP A 188 -1.44 29.92 1.78
N LYS A 189 -0.90 28.85 1.17
CA LYS A 189 0.53 28.54 1.16
C LYS A 189 0.90 27.94 -0.20
N SER A 190 1.62 28.75 -0.97
CA SER A 190 2.24 28.44 -2.25
C SER A 190 3.09 27.17 -2.19
N VAL A 191 2.59 26.12 -2.86
CA VAL A 191 3.35 24.94 -3.29
C VAL A 191 4.19 25.36 -4.48
N ASP A 192 5.52 25.30 -4.37
CA ASP A 192 6.41 25.51 -5.51
C ASP A 192 6.12 24.47 -6.60
N ALA A 193 5.78 24.98 -7.78
CA ALA A 193 5.24 24.27 -8.91
C ALA A 193 6.30 23.46 -9.67
N MET A 194 6.06 22.15 -9.88
CA MET A 194 6.44 21.50 -11.14
C MET A 194 5.65 20.21 -11.45
N TYR A 195 4.32 20.26 -11.36
CA TYR A 195 3.40 19.58 -12.27
C TYR A 195 1.99 20.15 -12.04
N THR A 196 1.69 21.28 -12.68
CA THR A 196 0.31 21.71 -12.91
C THR A 196 -0.09 21.16 -14.27
N PRO A 197 -0.75 20.00 -14.37
CA PRO A 197 -1.39 19.65 -15.63
C PRO A 197 -2.33 20.82 -15.97
N LYS A 198 -2.48 21.14 -17.27
CA LYS A 198 -3.51 22.07 -17.73
C LYS A 198 -4.90 21.42 -17.56
N THR A 199 -5.25 21.09 -16.32
CA THR A 199 -6.54 20.57 -15.93
C THR A 199 -7.52 21.73 -15.90
N LEU A 200 -8.56 21.64 -16.74
CA LEU A 200 -9.72 22.51 -16.62
C LEU A 200 -10.29 22.42 -15.20
N ALA A 201 -10.58 23.58 -14.60
CA ALA A 201 -11.19 23.64 -13.28
C ALA A 201 -12.61 23.09 -13.34
N ILE A 202 -13.01 22.30 -12.33
CA ILE A 202 -14.34 21.70 -12.28
C ILE A 202 -15.31 22.72 -11.70
N ASP A 203 -16.33 23.09 -12.47
CA ASP A 203 -17.50 23.82 -11.98
C ASP A 203 -18.50 22.82 -11.38
N PRO A 204 -18.83 22.91 -10.08
CA PRO A 204 -19.79 22.00 -9.44
C PRO A 204 -21.18 21.98 -10.07
N VAL A 205 -21.65 23.10 -10.63
CA VAL A 205 -22.96 23.20 -11.28
C VAL A 205 -22.95 22.44 -12.60
N GLN A 206 -21.88 22.58 -13.38
CA GLN A 206 -21.71 21.83 -14.62
C GLN A 206 -21.53 20.34 -14.34
N ALA A 207 -20.74 19.99 -13.32
CA ALA A 207 -20.53 18.60 -12.92
C ALA A 207 -21.84 17.91 -12.50
N ALA A 208 -22.73 18.62 -11.80
CA ALA A 208 -24.04 18.09 -11.40
C ALA A 208 -24.97 17.80 -12.60
N ALA A 209 -24.71 18.40 -13.77
CA ALA A 209 -25.49 18.18 -14.98
C ALA A 209 -25.01 16.97 -15.80
N VAL A 210 -23.80 16.45 -15.54
CA VAL A 210 -23.22 15.31 -16.28
C VAL A 210 -23.86 14.01 -15.82
N THR A 211 -24.37 13.21 -16.77
CA THR A 211 -24.96 11.89 -16.49
C THR A 211 -24.18 10.77 -17.15
N PHE A 212 -24.22 9.59 -16.54
CA PHE A 212 -23.43 8.46 -17.02
C PHE A 212 -23.89 8.02 -18.43
N GLN A 213 -25.20 7.92 -18.64
CA GLN A 213 -25.81 7.40 -19.86
C GLN A 213 -25.65 8.36 -21.04
N ARG A 214 -25.79 9.68 -20.80
CA ARG A 214 -25.75 10.68 -21.87
C ARG A 214 -24.33 11.07 -22.24
N ASP A 215 -23.48 11.27 -21.24
CA ASP A 215 -22.20 11.95 -21.45
C ASP A 215 -20.99 11.00 -21.34
N ILE A 216 -21.07 9.97 -20.49
CA ILE A 216 -19.94 9.06 -20.22
C ILE A 216 -19.97 7.82 -21.09
N VAL A 217 -21.10 7.12 -21.18
CA VAL A 217 -21.24 5.88 -21.96
C VAL A 217 -20.82 6.08 -23.43
N PRO A 218 -21.30 7.12 -24.15
CA PRO A 218 -20.88 7.31 -25.55
C PRO A 218 -19.37 7.56 -25.69
N LEU A 219 -18.73 8.10 -24.66
CA LEU A 219 -17.30 8.37 -24.66
C LEU A 219 -16.51 7.08 -24.40
N LEU A 220 -16.95 6.25 -23.44
CA LEU A 220 -16.35 4.95 -23.17
C LEU A 220 -16.56 3.95 -24.32
N GLU A 221 -17.72 3.98 -24.99
CA GLU A 221 -17.98 3.19 -26.19
C GLU A 221 -16.97 3.47 -27.30
N ARG A 222 -16.68 4.75 -27.54
CA ARG A 222 -15.77 5.18 -28.61
C ARG A 222 -14.31 4.88 -28.29
N ARG A 223 -13.90 4.96 -27.02
CA ARG A 223 -12.47 4.99 -26.64
C ARG A 223 -12.00 3.78 -25.83
N CYS A 224 -12.91 3.06 -25.16
CA CYS A 224 -12.53 2.10 -24.11
C CYS A 224 -13.11 0.69 -24.32
N PHE A 225 -14.36 0.58 -24.79
CA PHE A 225 -15.07 -0.71 -24.83
C PHE A 225 -14.42 -1.74 -25.75
N LYS A 226 -13.65 -1.33 -26.74
CA LYS A 226 -12.92 -2.25 -27.63
C LYS A 226 -12.08 -3.27 -26.85
N CYS A 227 -11.49 -2.87 -25.73
CA CYS A 227 -10.64 -3.72 -24.89
C CYS A 227 -11.24 -4.00 -23.51
N HIS A 228 -12.02 -3.05 -22.96
CA HIS A 228 -12.55 -3.12 -21.59
C HIS A 228 -14.06 -3.41 -21.58
N SER A 229 -14.48 -4.41 -22.35
CA SER A 229 -15.86 -4.92 -22.36
C SER A 229 -15.89 -6.41 -22.74
N GLY A 230 -17.07 -7.02 -22.66
CA GLY A 230 -17.31 -8.40 -23.09
C GLY A 230 -16.93 -9.45 -22.04
N ASN A 231 -16.76 -10.70 -22.48
CA ASN A 231 -16.56 -11.83 -21.57
C ASN A 231 -15.13 -11.91 -20.99
N GLU A 232 -14.14 -11.33 -21.67
CA GLU A 232 -12.73 -11.32 -21.25
C GLU A 232 -12.13 -9.91 -21.45
N PRO A 233 -12.53 -8.93 -20.62
CA PRO A 233 -11.98 -7.58 -20.72
C PRO A 233 -10.50 -7.54 -20.33
N GLU A 234 -9.73 -6.67 -20.97
CA GLU A 234 -8.32 -6.45 -20.62
C GLU A 234 -8.18 -6.08 -19.14
N ALA A 235 -7.23 -6.75 -18.47
CA ALA A 235 -6.99 -6.60 -17.03
C ALA A 235 -8.21 -6.87 -16.14
N GLY A 236 -9.19 -7.64 -16.63
CA GLY A 236 -10.42 -7.93 -15.89
C GLY A 236 -11.33 -6.71 -15.70
N LEU A 237 -11.05 -5.58 -16.36
CA LEU A 237 -11.74 -4.32 -16.13
C LEU A 237 -12.91 -4.14 -17.10
N ASP A 238 -14.14 -4.29 -16.61
CA ASP A 238 -15.37 -4.00 -17.36
C ASP A 238 -15.82 -2.54 -17.17
N LEU A 239 -15.76 -1.74 -18.24
CA LEU A 239 -16.19 -0.34 -18.24
C LEU A 239 -17.63 -0.14 -18.73
N THR A 240 -18.34 -1.22 -19.11
CA THR A 240 -19.70 -1.12 -19.68
C THR A 240 -20.76 -0.74 -18.67
N THR A 241 -20.51 -1.02 -17.39
CA THR A 241 -21.44 -0.72 -16.31
C THR A 241 -20.73 0.07 -15.21
N ARG A 242 -21.48 0.95 -14.53
CA ARG A 242 -20.97 1.62 -13.33
C ARG A 242 -20.46 0.63 -12.27
N ALA A 243 -21.15 -0.50 -12.13
CA ALA A 243 -20.76 -1.53 -11.18
C ALA A 243 -19.36 -2.07 -11.52
N GLY A 244 -19.11 -2.44 -12.78
CA GLY A 244 -17.78 -2.87 -13.24
C GLY A 244 -16.70 -1.79 -13.08
N ILE A 245 -17.03 -0.53 -13.35
CA ILE A 245 -16.09 0.60 -13.14
C ILE A 245 -15.69 0.73 -11.65
N LEU A 246 -16.62 0.49 -10.72
CA LEU A 246 -16.38 0.60 -9.29
C LEU A 246 -15.79 -0.67 -8.68
N GLU A 247 -16.06 -1.83 -9.26
CA GLU A 247 -15.39 -3.09 -8.91
C GLU A 247 -13.93 -3.03 -9.34
N GLY A 248 -13.68 -2.51 -10.54
CA GLY A 248 -12.35 -2.35 -11.08
C GLY A 248 -11.82 -3.60 -11.77
N GLY A 249 -10.51 -3.60 -12.05
CA GLY A 249 -9.82 -4.74 -12.69
C GLY A 249 -8.90 -5.48 -11.73
N ASP A 250 -8.30 -6.55 -12.24
CA ASP A 250 -7.46 -7.52 -11.52
C ASP A 250 -6.28 -6.89 -10.76
N TYR A 251 -5.80 -5.74 -11.23
CA TYR A 251 -4.54 -5.14 -10.78
C TYR A 251 -4.68 -3.81 -10.04
N ALA A 252 -5.80 -3.09 -10.21
CA ALA A 252 -5.90 -1.68 -9.80
C ALA A 252 -7.04 -1.38 -8.80
N GLY A 253 -7.87 -2.37 -8.43
CA GLY A 253 -9.11 -2.10 -7.70
C GLY A 253 -10.01 -1.13 -8.48
N ALA A 254 -10.95 -0.47 -7.80
CA ALA A 254 -11.92 0.45 -8.41
C ALA A 254 -11.26 1.42 -9.41
N ALA A 255 -11.77 1.46 -10.65
CA ALA A 255 -11.21 2.32 -11.69
C ALA A 255 -11.45 3.83 -11.43
N VAL A 256 -12.45 4.15 -10.61
CA VAL A 256 -12.76 5.52 -10.19
C VAL A 256 -12.97 5.63 -8.69
N ILE A 257 -12.60 6.79 -8.15
CA ILE A 257 -12.85 7.20 -6.77
C ILE A 257 -13.90 8.31 -6.80
N PRO A 258 -15.17 8.03 -6.44
CA PRO A 258 -16.23 9.03 -6.40
C PRO A 258 -15.83 10.27 -5.58
N GLY A 259 -15.98 11.46 -6.17
CA GLY A 259 -15.60 12.74 -5.57
C GLY A 259 -14.13 13.14 -5.77
N ALA A 260 -13.27 12.24 -6.25
CA ALA A 260 -11.83 12.47 -6.39
C ALA A 260 -11.34 12.18 -7.84
N PRO A 261 -11.68 13.05 -8.80
CA PRO A 261 -11.39 12.83 -10.22
C PRO A 261 -9.90 12.70 -10.53
N ASP A 262 -9.07 13.61 -10.01
CA ASP A 262 -7.64 13.64 -10.31
C ASP A 262 -6.84 12.56 -9.57
N GLN A 263 -7.48 11.85 -8.65
CA GLN A 263 -6.90 10.71 -7.92
C GLN A 263 -7.40 9.37 -8.46
N SER A 264 -8.39 9.39 -9.35
CA SER A 264 -9.01 8.17 -9.87
C SER A 264 -8.06 7.43 -10.82
N PRO A 265 -7.84 6.11 -10.65
CA PRO A 265 -6.94 5.33 -11.50
C PRO A 265 -7.19 5.51 -13.00
N MET A 266 -8.46 5.54 -13.42
CA MET A 266 -8.83 5.82 -14.81
C MET A 266 -8.25 7.14 -15.32
N VAL A 267 -8.37 8.24 -14.57
CA VAL A 267 -7.84 9.55 -14.97
C VAL A 267 -6.32 9.55 -14.98
N LEU A 268 -5.69 8.84 -14.05
CA LEU A 268 -4.23 8.73 -13.96
C LEU A 268 -3.64 7.94 -15.14
N HIS A 269 -4.28 6.85 -15.56
CA HIS A 269 -3.92 6.12 -16.79
C HIS A 269 -4.15 6.98 -18.05
N LEU A 270 -5.26 7.72 -18.12
CA LEU A 270 -5.57 8.61 -19.24
C LEU A 270 -4.54 9.74 -19.39
N ARG A 271 -4.01 10.24 -18.27
CA ARG A 271 -2.95 11.26 -18.26
C ARG A 271 -1.54 10.70 -18.46
N GLY A 272 -1.38 9.38 -18.52
CA GLY A 272 -0.07 8.74 -18.60
C GLY A 272 0.77 8.88 -17.32
N ILE A 273 0.12 9.16 -16.20
CA ILE A 273 0.75 9.15 -14.87
C ILE A 273 0.87 7.69 -14.39
N TYR A 274 -0.13 6.86 -14.71
CA TYR A 274 -0.06 5.41 -14.52
C TYR A 274 0.24 4.72 -15.85
N GLU A 275 1.07 3.67 -15.77
CA GLU A 275 1.32 2.77 -16.90
C GLU A 275 0.48 1.49 -16.81
N PRO A 276 -0.01 0.97 -17.95
CA PRO A 276 0.14 1.55 -19.28
C PRO A 276 -0.73 2.82 -19.44
N LYS A 277 -0.23 3.80 -20.20
CA LYS A 277 -1.04 4.96 -20.60
C LYS A 277 -2.22 4.46 -21.43
N MET A 278 -3.40 4.99 -21.15
CA MET A 278 -4.62 4.66 -21.88
C MET A 278 -5.13 5.89 -22.66
N PRO A 279 -5.77 5.69 -23.81
CA PRO A 279 -5.88 4.43 -24.56
C PRO A 279 -4.53 4.01 -25.19
N LYS A 280 -4.24 2.70 -25.26
CA LYS A 280 -2.98 2.18 -25.88
C LYS A 280 -3.01 2.23 -27.41
N ASP A 281 -4.09 1.71 -27.99
CA ASP A 281 -4.27 1.50 -29.43
C ASP A 281 -5.39 2.38 -30.00
N ALA A 282 -5.66 3.50 -29.35
CA ALA A 282 -6.60 4.52 -29.82
C ALA A 282 -6.05 5.91 -29.53
N GLU A 283 -6.59 6.90 -30.25
CA GLU A 283 -6.22 8.30 -30.06
C GLU A 283 -6.57 8.76 -28.64
N GLU A 284 -5.67 9.58 -28.07
CA GLU A 284 -5.81 10.15 -26.74
C GLU A 284 -7.10 10.96 -26.61
N LEU A 285 -7.66 10.96 -25.41
CA LEU A 285 -8.80 11.82 -25.12
C LEU A 285 -8.35 13.28 -25.19
N THR A 286 -9.19 14.12 -25.78
CA THR A 286 -9.04 15.57 -25.66
C THR A 286 -9.18 15.99 -24.19
N GLU A 287 -8.60 17.12 -23.80
CA GLU A 287 -8.78 17.65 -22.44
C GLU A 287 -10.26 17.91 -22.11
N SER A 288 -11.10 18.23 -23.11
CA SER A 288 -12.54 18.37 -22.91
C SER A 288 -13.22 17.04 -22.59
N GLU A 289 -12.89 15.97 -23.32
CA GLU A 289 -13.41 14.61 -23.07
C GLU A 289 -12.98 14.09 -21.70
N LEU A 290 -11.70 14.25 -21.37
CA LEU A 290 -11.18 13.91 -20.05
C LEU A 290 -11.83 14.76 -18.95
N HIS A 291 -12.10 16.04 -19.22
CA HIS A 291 -12.79 16.91 -18.27
C HIS A 291 -14.22 16.45 -18.00
N THR A 292 -14.96 15.96 -19.00
CA THR A 292 -16.29 15.36 -18.80
C THR A 292 -16.24 14.16 -17.86
N ILE A 293 -15.25 13.27 -18.04
CA ILE A 293 -15.01 12.16 -17.11
C ILE A 293 -14.75 12.69 -15.69
N ARG A 294 -13.85 13.68 -15.56
CA ARG A 294 -13.51 14.27 -14.26
C ARG A 294 -14.72 14.90 -13.58
N MET A 295 -15.58 15.60 -14.32
CA MET A 295 -16.83 16.17 -13.81
C MET A 295 -17.79 15.10 -13.29
N TRP A 296 -17.96 14.01 -14.03
CA TRP A 296 -18.79 12.89 -13.58
C TRP A 296 -18.25 12.23 -12.31
N ILE A 297 -16.94 11.99 -12.24
CA ILE A 297 -16.31 11.43 -11.03
C ILE A 297 -16.49 12.39 -9.85
N PHE A 298 -16.26 13.69 -10.06
CA PHE A 298 -16.46 14.72 -9.04
C PHE A 298 -17.90 14.74 -8.51
N ALA A 299 -18.90 14.55 -9.37
CA ALA A 299 -20.31 14.44 -9.00
C ALA A 299 -20.69 13.11 -8.28
N GLY A 300 -19.69 12.29 -7.95
CA GLY A 300 -19.87 11.03 -7.23
C GLY A 300 -20.01 9.80 -8.12
N ALA A 301 -19.64 9.91 -9.40
CA ALA A 301 -19.66 8.83 -10.38
C ALA A 301 -21.02 8.08 -10.40
N LYS A 302 -22.14 8.81 -10.44
CA LYS A 302 -23.50 8.24 -10.37
C LYS A 302 -23.86 7.51 -11.67
N GLY A 303 -24.75 6.51 -11.60
CA GLY A 303 -25.08 5.63 -12.73
C GLY A 303 -26.51 5.76 -13.23
N GLU A 304 -27.16 6.88 -12.96
CA GLU A 304 -28.55 7.19 -13.32
C GLU A 304 -28.63 7.92 -14.67
#